data_AF-A0A2Z7C7I5-F1
#
_entry.id   AF-A0A2Z7C7I5-F1
#
_cell.length_a   1.000
_cell.length_b   1.000
_cell.length_c   1.000
_cell.angle_alpha   90.00
_cell.angle_beta   90.00
_cell.angle_gamma   90.00
#
_symmetry.space_group_name_H-M   'P 1'
#
loop_
_entity.id
_entity.type
_entity.pdbx_description
1 polymer ?
#
loop_
_entity_poly.entity_id
_entity_poly.type
_entity_poly.pdbx_seq_one_letter_code
_entity_poly.pdbx_strand_id
1 'polypeptide(L)'
;MENDHSLKIAEVATIKIKMFDDTIRTIQEVQHVKGLTKNLLSIGQLDDIGCKTPIESGIMKVVRGALVVTKAEKVAANRYVILGQTHKERN
;
A
#
# COMPACT_ATOMS: atom_id res chain seq x y z
N MET A 1 -23.38 -19.50 10.06
CA MET A 1 -22.92 -19.48 8.65
C MET A 1 -21.58 -18.77 8.63
N GLU A 2 -20.54 -19.56 8.54
CA GLU A 2 -19.13 -19.18 8.65
C GLU A 2 -18.63 -18.85 7.23
N ASN A 3 -18.42 -17.56 6.94
CA ASN A 3 -17.84 -17.12 5.68
C ASN A 3 -16.29 -17.16 5.77
N ASP A 4 -15.73 -18.30 6.14
CA ASP A 4 -14.29 -18.55 6.09
C ASP A 4 -13.89 -18.97 4.67
N HIS A 5 -14.10 -18.06 3.71
CA HIS A 5 -13.38 -18.16 2.45
C HIS A 5 -11.92 -17.76 2.71
N SER A 6 -11.11 -18.74 3.10
CA SER A 6 -9.66 -18.59 3.21
C SER A 6 -9.11 -18.18 1.84
N LEU A 7 -8.83 -16.89 1.68
CA LEU A 7 -8.16 -16.41 0.49
C LEU A 7 -6.68 -16.80 0.61
N LYS A 8 -6.23 -17.73 -0.22
CA LYS A 8 -4.82 -18.13 -0.27
C LYS A 8 -3.99 -16.90 -0.64
N ILE A 9 -2.93 -16.62 0.13
CA ILE A 9 -1.85 -15.74 -0.30
C ILE A 9 -1.34 -16.35 -1.62
N ALA A 10 -1.57 -15.65 -2.72
CA ALA A 10 -1.26 -16.14 -4.05
C ALA A 10 0.25 -16.19 -4.24
N GLU A 11 0.92 -15.13 -3.83
CA GLU A 11 2.35 -14.90 -4.01
C GLU A 11 2.80 -13.72 -3.15
N VAL A 12 4.02 -13.82 -2.62
CA VAL A 12 4.76 -12.68 -2.09
C VAL A 12 5.34 -11.95 -3.29
N ALA A 13 4.90 -10.71 -3.52
CA ALA A 13 5.26 -9.93 -4.69
C ALA A 13 6.09 -8.70 -4.29
N THR A 14 6.99 -8.31 -5.17
CA THR A 14 7.62 -6.99 -5.11
C THR A 14 6.77 -6.01 -5.91
N ILE A 15 6.40 -4.88 -5.31
CA ILE A 15 5.65 -3.82 -5.99
C ILE A 15 6.52 -2.59 -6.18
N LYS A 16 6.35 -1.93 -7.31
CA LYS A 16 6.91 -0.61 -7.57
C LYS A 16 5.80 0.43 -7.42
N ILE A 17 6.03 1.43 -6.59
CA ILE A 17 5.12 2.54 -6.42
C ILE A 17 5.79 3.75 -7.06
N LYS A 18 5.14 4.29 -8.09
CA LYS A 18 5.52 5.57 -8.65
C LYS A 18 4.96 6.66 -7.74
N MET A 19 5.85 7.46 -7.18
CA MET A 19 5.52 8.52 -6.24
C MET A 19 5.14 9.79 -6.99
N PHE A 20 4.59 10.77 -6.26
CA PHE A 20 4.17 12.05 -6.86
C PHE A 20 5.33 12.86 -7.45
N ASP A 21 6.56 12.59 -7.02
CA ASP A 21 7.81 13.21 -7.50
C ASP A 21 8.46 12.41 -8.63
N ASP A 22 7.69 11.53 -9.28
CA ASP A 22 8.11 10.57 -10.31
C ASP A 22 9.12 9.51 -9.85
N THR A 23 9.55 9.51 -8.59
CA THR A 23 10.45 8.48 -8.06
C THR A 23 9.73 7.15 -7.98
N ILE A 24 10.35 6.09 -8.52
CA ILE A 24 9.88 4.72 -8.33
C ILE A 24 10.50 4.16 -7.06
N ARG A 25 9.68 3.68 -6.13
CA ARG A 25 10.16 2.96 -4.94
C ARG A 25 9.67 1.53 -4.95
N THR A 26 10.56 0.63 -4.59
CA THR A 26 10.29 -0.81 -4.52
C THR A 26 9.92 -1.17 -3.09
N ILE A 27 8.78 -1.83 -2.92
CA ILE A 27 8.40 -2.47 -1.66
C ILE A 27 8.40 -3.97 -1.91
N GLN A 28 9.26 -4.66 -1.19
CA GLN A 28 9.38 -6.11 -1.25
C GLN A 28 8.38 -6.75 -0.29
N GLU A 29 8.18 -8.04 -0.46
CA GLU A 29 7.39 -8.86 0.45
C GLU A 29 5.91 -8.47 0.59
N VAL A 30 5.33 -7.88 -0.45
CA VAL A 30 3.92 -7.52 -0.46
C VAL A 30 3.07 -8.76 -0.74
N GLN A 31 2.24 -9.14 0.23
CA GLN A 31 1.35 -10.28 0.10
C GLN A 31 0.23 -9.95 -0.91
N HIS A 32 0.23 -10.63 -2.06
CA HIS A 32 -0.87 -10.58 -3.00
C HIS A 32 -1.83 -11.72 -2.69
N VAL A 33 -3.09 -11.38 -2.38
CA VAL A 33 -4.12 -12.37 -2.06
C VAL A 33 -4.90 -12.70 -3.32
N LYS A 34 -5.04 -14.00 -3.62
CA LYS A 34 -5.70 -14.45 -4.87
C LYS A 34 -7.17 -14.00 -4.84
N GLY A 35 -7.60 -13.25 -5.85
CA GLY A 35 -8.95 -12.67 -5.92
C GLY A 35 -9.05 -11.21 -5.47
N LEU A 36 -7.99 -10.64 -4.87
CA LEU A 36 -7.90 -9.19 -4.68
C LEU A 36 -7.28 -8.54 -5.92
N THR A 37 -8.00 -7.58 -6.51
CA THR A 37 -7.49 -6.78 -7.65
C THR A 37 -6.47 -5.72 -7.24
N LYS A 38 -6.37 -5.43 -5.94
CA LYS A 38 -5.46 -4.43 -5.36
C LYS A 38 -4.48 -5.10 -4.41
N ASN A 39 -3.26 -4.58 -4.33
CA ASN A 39 -2.27 -5.03 -3.34
C ASN A 39 -2.59 -4.42 -1.98
N LEU A 40 -2.40 -5.18 -0.90
CA LEU A 40 -2.48 -4.65 0.47
C LEU A 40 -1.07 -4.26 0.91
N LEU A 41 -0.92 -3.03 1.40
CA LEU A 41 0.36 -2.56 1.92
C LEU A 41 0.26 -2.40 3.44
N SER A 42 1.18 -3.02 4.17
CA SER A 42 1.25 -2.85 5.62
C SER A 42 1.91 -1.52 5.97
N ILE A 43 1.44 -0.86 7.04
CA ILE A 43 2.09 0.32 7.60
C ILE A 43 3.49 -0.03 8.13
N GLY A 44 3.69 -1.23 8.68
CA GLY A 44 5.01 -1.67 9.14
C GLY A 44 6.04 -1.68 8.01
N GLN A 45 5.65 -2.14 6.81
CA GLN A 45 6.54 -2.11 5.63
C GLN A 45 6.90 -0.69 5.19
N LEU A 46 6.01 0.28 5.44
CA LEU A 46 6.32 1.69 5.20
C LEU A 46 7.32 2.22 6.25
N ASP A 47 7.17 1.81 7.51
CA ASP A 47 8.09 2.18 8.59
C ASP A 47 9.50 1.59 8.36
N ASP A 48 9.60 0.33 7.92
CA ASP A 48 10.87 -0.33 7.59
C ASP A 48 11.66 0.40 6.50
N ILE A 49 10.96 1.03 5.53
CA ILE A 49 11.59 1.86 4.50
C ILE A 49 11.78 3.32 4.96
N GLY A 50 11.54 3.65 6.23
CA GLY A 50 11.74 4.99 6.80
C GLY A 50 10.66 6.00 6.42
N CYS A 51 9.45 5.54 6.10
CA CYS A 51 8.30 6.41 5.87
C CYS A 51 7.42 6.49 7.12
N LYS A 52 7.03 7.71 7.51
CA LYS A 52 6.00 7.94 8.53
C LYS A 52 4.63 8.02 7.86
N THR A 53 3.58 7.61 8.57
CA THR A 53 2.21 7.60 8.04
C THR A 53 1.23 8.39 8.91
N PRO A 54 1.35 9.72 9.04
CA PRO A 54 0.36 10.50 9.77
C PRO A 54 -1.02 10.40 9.10
N ILE A 55 -2.05 10.26 9.94
CA ILE A 55 -3.45 10.15 9.53
C ILE A 55 -4.23 11.28 10.20
N GLU A 56 -4.93 12.08 9.39
CA GLU A 56 -5.74 13.19 9.88
C GLU A 56 -6.98 13.32 9.01
N SER A 57 -8.16 13.43 9.64
CA SER A 57 -9.44 13.68 8.95
C SER A 57 -9.73 12.73 7.78
N GLY A 58 -9.36 11.44 7.92
CA GLY A 58 -9.58 10.42 6.88
C GLY A 58 -8.54 10.44 5.74
N ILE A 59 -7.53 11.31 5.80
CA ILE A 59 -6.41 11.34 4.86
C ILE A 59 -5.17 10.78 5.54
N MET A 60 -4.63 9.73 4.97
CA MET A 60 -3.31 9.20 5.31
C MET A 60 -2.28 9.83 4.38
N LYS A 61 -1.20 10.37 4.94
CA LYS A 61 -0.03 10.83 4.16
C LYS A 61 1.10 9.84 4.42
N VAL A 62 1.78 9.40 3.38
CA VAL A 62 3.05 8.67 3.51
C VAL A 62 4.15 9.70 3.33
N VAL A 63 4.95 9.94 4.37
CA VAL A 63 5.98 11.00 4.37
C VAL A 63 7.36 10.41 4.65
N ARG A 64 8.40 10.92 3.98
CA ARG A 64 9.80 10.61 4.26
C ARG A 64 10.55 11.92 4.48
N GLY A 65 10.94 12.19 5.72
CA GLY A 65 11.42 13.52 6.10
C GLY A 65 10.33 14.58 5.88
N ALA A 66 10.66 15.63 5.11
CA ALA A 66 9.71 16.69 4.74
C ALA A 66 8.85 16.37 3.50
N LEU A 67 9.14 15.26 2.80
CA LEU A 67 8.53 14.92 1.52
C LEU A 67 7.26 14.08 1.70
N VAL A 68 6.14 14.48 1.08
CA VAL A 68 4.88 13.71 1.07
C VAL A 68 4.85 12.72 -0.10
N VAL A 69 5.46 11.56 0.08
CA VAL A 69 5.64 10.46 -0.90
C VAL A 69 4.33 10.03 -1.60
N THR A 70 3.23 9.92 -0.85
CA THR A 70 1.90 9.71 -1.43
C THR A 70 0.82 10.08 -0.41
N LYS A 71 -0.44 10.13 -0.86
CA LYS A 71 -1.61 10.27 0.01
C LYS A 71 -2.52 9.07 -0.21
N ALA A 72 -3.32 8.73 0.79
CA ALA A 72 -4.38 7.73 0.66
C ALA A 72 -5.63 8.23 1.37
N GLU A 73 -6.79 7.98 0.78
CA GLU A 73 -8.08 8.39 1.32
C GLU A 73 -8.79 7.21 1.98
N LYS A 74 -9.41 7.46 3.12
CA LYS A 74 -10.21 6.48 3.85
C LYS A 74 -11.50 6.18 3.07
N VAL A 75 -11.62 4.96 2.57
CA VAL A 75 -12.81 4.49 1.81
C VAL A 75 -13.75 3.61 2.64
N ALA A 76 -13.27 3.08 3.77
CA ALA A 76 -14.06 2.29 4.70
C ALA A 76 -13.45 2.41 6.12
N ALA A 77 -14.09 1.82 7.13
CA ALA A 77 -13.68 1.93 8.54
C ALA A 77 -12.17 1.82 8.77
N ASN A 78 -11.51 0.82 8.17
CA ASN A 78 -10.07 0.55 8.34
C ASN A 78 -9.30 0.45 7.01
N ARG A 79 -9.86 0.92 5.89
CA ARG A 79 -9.22 0.80 4.56
C ARG A 79 -8.94 2.15 3.94
N TYR A 80 -7.73 2.30 3.41
CA TYR A 80 -7.28 3.45 2.65
C TYR A 80 -6.94 3.05 1.22
N VAL A 81 -7.24 3.92 0.27
CA VAL A 81 -6.86 3.75 -1.13
C VAL A 81 -5.88 4.84 -1.49
N ILE A 82 -4.71 4.44 -2.00
CA ILE A 82 -3.67 5.37 -2.47
C ILE A 82 -4.26 6.27 -3.55
N LEU A 83 -4.10 7.58 -3.36
CA LEU A 83 -4.41 8.63 -4.31
C LEU A 83 -3.20 8.77 -5.24
N GLY A 84 -3.24 8.09 -6.38
CA GLY A 84 -2.16 8.10 -7.38
C GLY A 84 -2.12 6.82 -8.23
N GLN A 85 -1.12 6.72 -9.10
CA GLN A 85 -0.92 5.54 -9.97
C GLN A 85 0.08 4.57 -9.33
N THR A 86 -0.32 3.30 -9.18
CA THR A 86 0.54 2.22 -8.68
C THR A 86 0.89 1.31 -9.86
N HIS A 87 2.18 1.06 -10.11
CA HIS A 87 2.62 0.19 -11.21
C HIS A 87 3.11 -1.14 -10.66
N LYS A 88 2.27 -2.17 -10.75
CA LYS A 88 2.70 -3.54 -10.41
C LYS A 88 3.63 -4.05 -11.51
N GLU A 89 4.86 -4.39 -11.16
CA GLU A 89 5.75 -5.10 -12.08
C GLU A 89 5.38 -6.59 -12.01
N ARG A 90 5.01 -7.16 -13.15
CA ARG A 90 4.86 -8.62 -13.28
C ARG A 90 6.24 -9.16 -13.61
N ASN A 91 6.75 -10.07 -12.79
CA ASN A 91 7.80 -10.99 -13.23
C ASN A 91 7.26 -11.90 -14.33
#